data_AF-A0A7Y4QSI5-F1
#
_entry.id   AF-A0A7Y4QSI5-F1
#
_cell.length_a   1.000
_cell.length_b   1.000
_cell.length_c   1.000
_cell.angle_alpha   90.00
_cell.angle_beta   90.00
_cell.angle_gamma   90.00
#
_symmetry.space_group_name_H-M   'P 1'
#
loop_
_entity.id
_entity.type
_entity.pdbx_description
1 polymer ?
#
loop_
_entity_poly.entity_id
_entity_poly.type
_entity_poly.pdbx_seq_one_letter_code
_entity_poly.pdbx_strand_id
1 'polypeptide(L)' 'ASVRAFVEHPFHIVKNLFRHRKVRYRGLAKNGHQLYTLFGLANVVIGSRTATA' A
#
# COMPACT_ATOMS: atom_id res chain seq x y z
N ALA A 1 -19.44 -6.87 -4.02
CA ALA A 1 -18.12 -7.54 -4.04
C ALA A 1 -17.01 -6.65 -4.65
N SER A 2 -17.29 -5.88 -5.70
CA SER A 2 -16.34 -5.03 -6.44
C SER A 2 -15.62 -3.95 -5.61
N VAL A 3 -16.33 -3.26 -4.72
CA VAL A 3 -15.74 -2.18 -3.89
C VAL A 3 -14.64 -2.71 -2.95
N ARG A 4 -14.83 -3.91 -2.40
CA ARG A 4 -13.84 -4.54 -1.51
C ARG A 4 -12.56 -4.91 -2.25
N ALA A 5 -12.68 -5.41 -3.47
CA ALA A 5 -11.53 -5.79 -4.30
C ALA A 5 -10.64 -4.58 -4.63
N PHE A 6 -11.23 -3.40 -4.86
CA PHE A 6 -10.49 -2.17 -5.14
C PHE A 6 -9.65 -1.72 -3.94
N VAL A 7 -10.17 -1.84 -2.73
CA VAL A 7 -9.45 -1.47 -1.50
C VAL A 7 -8.46 -2.57 -1.11
N GLU A 8 -8.81 -3.84 -1.22
CA GLU A 8 -7.95 -4.95 -0.82
C GLU A 8 -6.65 -5.02 -1.65
N HIS A 9 -6.66 -4.57 -2.92
CA HIS A 9 -5.50 -4.59 -3.80
C HIS A 9 -4.30 -3.74 -3.33
N PRO A 10 -4.43 -2.43 -3.05
CA PRO A 10 -3.32 -1.63 -2.53
C PRO A 10 -2.84 -2.13 -1.15
N PHE A 11 -3.74 -2.62 -0.29
CA PHE A 11 -3.32 -3.24 0.99
C PHE A 11 -2.48 -4.50 0.78
N HIS A 12 -2.79 -5.32 -0.23
CA HIS A 12 -2.00 -6.49 -0.57
C HIS A 12 -0.60 -6.09 -1.06
N ILE A 13 -0.51 -5.08 -1.92
CA ILE A 13 0.77 -4.56 -2.41
C ILE A 13 1.64 -4.07 -1.24
N VAL A 14 1.07 -3.26 -0.35
CA VAL A 14 1.81 -2.73 0.81
C VAL A 14 2.30 -3.83 1.75
N LYS A 15 1.46 -4.84 2.03
CA LYS A 15 1.81 -5.92 2.96
C LYS A 15 2.81 -6.92 2.38
N ASN A 16 2.72 -7.24 1.09
CA ASN A 16 3.52 -8.29 0.47
C ASN A 16 4.71 -7.76 -0.32
N LEU A 17 4.50 -6.80 -1.23
CA LEU A 17 5.56 -6.27 -2.08
C LEU A 17 6.52 -5.39 -1.27
N PHE A 18 5.98 -4.46 -0.49
CA PHE A 18 6.77 -3.63 0.42
C PHE A 18 7.02 -4.27 1.80
N ARG A 19 6.55 -5.51 2.00
CA ARG A 19 6.78 -6.32 3.21
C ARG A 19 6.36 -5.64 4.53
N HIS A 20 5.44 -4.67 4.48
CA HIS A 20 4.95 -3.96 5.66
C HIS A 20 3.92 -4.79 6.46
N ARG A 21 4.39 -5.87 7.07
CA ARG A 21 3.56 -6.83 7.83
C ARG A 21 3.41 -6.51 9.31
N LYS A 22 4.34 -5.73 9.88
CA LYS A 22 4.32 -5.28 11.28
C LYS A 22 4.64 -3.78 11.34
N VAL A 23 3.94 -3.07 12.22
CA VAL A 23 4.23 -1.67 12.52
C VAL A 23 5.56 -1.57 13.27
N ARG A 24 6.35 -0.53 12.96
CA ARG A 24 7.69 -0.36 13.55
C ARG A 24 7.64 0.35 14.91
N TYR A 25 6.67 1.25 15.08
CA TYR A 25 6.51 2.04 16.31
C TYR A 25 5.14 1.82 16.94
N ARG A 26 5.03 2.13 18.24
CA ARG A 26 3.73 2.22 18.91
C ARG A 26 3.10 3.58 18.61
N GLY A 27 1.82 3.57 18.22
CA GLY A 27 1.03 4.77 17.98
C GLY A 27 0.96 5.17 16.50
N LEU A 28 -0.21 5.66 16.11
CA LEU A 28 -0.52 5.99 14.72
C LEU A 28 0.28 7.21 14.21
N ALA A 29 0.47 8.21 15.07
CA ALA A 29 1.23 9.42 14.76
C ALA A 29 2.67 9.13 14.29
N LYS A 30 3.32 8.12 14.86
CA LYS A 30 4.69 7.74 14.52
C LYS A 30 4.82 6.86 13.28
N ASN A 31 3.76 6.15 12.89
CA ASN A 31 3.76 5.28 11.70
C ASN A 31 3.03 5.92 10.50
N GLY A 32 2.25 6.99 10.70
CA GLY A 32 1.42 7.61 9.68
C GLY A 32 2.22 8.06 8.46
N HIS A 33 3.31 8.80 8.67
CA HIS A 33 4.19 9.25 7.58
C HIS A 33 4.67 8.09 6.69
N GLN A 34 5.09 6.97 7.29
CA GLN A 34 5.54 5.79 6.54
C GLN A 34 4.39 5.15 5.75
N LEU A 35 3.20 5.06 6.34
CA LEU A 35 2.01 4.52 5.67
C LEU A 35 1.63 5.37 4.45
N TYR A 36 1.60 6.70 4.57
CA TYR A 36 1.29 7.59 3.44
C TYR A 36 2.27 7.40 2.28
N THR A 37 3.57 7.32 2.56
CA THR A 37 4.58 7.05 1.54
C THR A 37 4.37 5.69 0.87
N LEU A 38 4.12 4.63 1.65
CA LEU A 38 3.92 3.28 1.11
C LEU A 38 2.66 3.18 0.23
N PHE A 39 1.58 3.85 0.60
CA PHE A 39 0.38 3.91 -0.24
C PHE A 39 0.59 4.74 -1.51
N GLY A 40 1.37 5.83 -1.44
CA GLY A 40 1.79 6.57 -2.63
C GLY A 40 2.58 5.70 -3.60
N LEU A 41 3.55 4.92 -3.10
CA LEU A 41 4.32 3.98 -3.92
C LEU A 41 3.45 2.83 -4.47
N ALA A 42 2.47 2.35 -3.71
CA ALA A 42 1.55 1.33 -4.18
C ALA A 42 0.75 1.82 -5.40
N ASN A 43 0.31 3.09 -5.41
CA ASN A 43 -0.37 3.69 -6.56
C ASN A 43 0.53 3.77 -7.80
N VAL A 44 1.82 4.08 -7.62
CA VAL A 44 2.79 4.10 -8.73
C VAL A 44 2.98 2.70 -9.31
N VAL A 45 3.09 1.66 -8.47
CA VAL A 45 3.18 0.27 -8.92
C VAL A 45 1.95 -0.14 -9.72
N ILE A 46 0.75 0.24 -9.27
CA ILE A 46 -0.51 -0.03 -9.99
C ILE A 46 -0.48 0.68 -11.36
N GLY A 47 -0.11 1.96 -11.42
CA GLY A 47 -0.05 2.73 -12.68
C GLY A 47 1.05 2.27 -13.65
N SER A 48 2.18 1.76 -13.15
CA SER A 48 3.26 1.23 -13.99
C SER A 48 2.86 -0.05 -14.74
N ARG A 49 1.97 -0.86 -14.15
CA ARG A 49 1.43 -2.08 -14.76
C ARG A 49 0.51 -1.80 -15.95
N THR A 50 -0.14 -0.64 -15.97
CA THR A 50 -1.02 -0.24 -17.09
C THR A 50 -0.25 0.41 -18.24
N ALA A 51 0.92 1.00 -17.96
CA ALA A 51 1.72 1.70 -18.98
C ALA A 51 2.60 0.77 -19.84
N THR A 52 2.71 -0.52 -19.47
CA THR A 52 3.49 -1.54 -20.18
C THR A 52 2.59 -2.50 -20.99
N ALA A 53 1.41 -2.04 -21.39
CA ALA A 53 0.47 -2.74 -22.26
C ALA A 53 0.36 -2.07 -23.63
#